data_AF-A0A0R1NP99-F1
#
_entry.id   AF-A0A0R1NP99-F1
#
_cell.length_a   1.000
_cell.length_b   1.000
_cell.length_c   1.000
_cell.angle_alpha   90.00
_cell.angle_beta   90.00
_cell.angle_gamma   90.00
#
_symmetry.space_group_name_H-M   'P 1'
#
loop_
_entity.id
_entity.type
_entity.pdbx_description
1 polymer ?
#
loop_
_entity_poly.entity_id
_entity_poly.type
_entity_poly.pdbx_seq_one_letter_code
_entity_poly.pdbx_strand_id
1 'polypeptide(L)' 'MTKPKYTEAQREANERWRKKHRERTQYLNKRSITKHFIADLATDDDLREVQKWVLDRVEQKE' A
#
# COMPACT_ATOMS: atom_id res chain seq x y z
N MET A 1 19.63 1.36 -22.56
CA MET A 1 18.86 2.34 -21.75
C MET A 1 17.37 2.13 -22.01
N THR A 2 16.61 1.72 -21.00
CA THR A 2 15.17 1.46 -21.10
C THR A 2 14.42 2.79 -21.26
N LYS A 3 13.58 2.90 -22.30
CA LYS A 3 12.80 4.12 -22.55
C LYS A 3 11.90 4.45 -21.34
N PRO A 4 11.72 5.74 -21.01
CA PRO A 4 10.84 6.12 -19.91
C PRO A 4 9.40 5.67 -20.22
N LYS A 5 8.75 5.04 -19.22
CA LYS A 5 7.40 4.49 -19.34
C LYS A 5 6.33 5.55 -19.59
N TYR A 6 6.62 6.82 -19.34
CA TYR A 6 5.69 7.96 -19.51
C TYR A 6 6.42 9.20 -20.04
N THR A 7 5.70 10.01 -20.81
CA THR A 7 6.11 11.36 -21.20
C THR A 7 6.07 12.33 -20.01
N GLU A 8 6.75 13.47 -20.10
CA GLU A 8 6.75 14.47 -19.01
C GLU A 8 5.35 15.00 -18.70
N ALA A 9 4.53 15.25 -19.72
CA ALA A 9 3.14 15.65 -19.57
C ALA A 9 2.30 14.62 -18.80
N GLN A 10 2.51 13.32 -19.07
CA GLN A 10 1.84 12.24 -18.34
C GLN A 10 2.30 12.16 -16.87
N ARG A 11 3.59 12.41 -16.60
CA ARG A 11 4.12 12.47 -15.23
C ARG A 11 3.44 13.60 -14.44
N GLU A 12 3.35 14.80 -15.01
CA GLU A 12 2.69 15.92 -14.36
C GLU A 12 1.21 15.68 -14.10
N ALA A 13 0.48 15.13 -15.08
CA ALA A 13 -0.94 14.81 -14.92
C ALA A 13 -1.15 13.79 -13.78
N ASN A 14 -0.32 12.75 -13.74
CA ASN A 14 -0.35 11.76 -12.65
C ASN A 14 -0.03 12.37 -11.29
N GLU A 15 0.94 13.29 -11.23
CA GLU A 15 1.30 13.99 -10.00
C GLU A 15 0.15 14.88 -9.50
N ARG A 16 -0.47 15.66 -10.38
CA ARG A 16 -1.64 16.50 -10.04
C ARG A 16 -2.79 15.65 -9.52
N TRP A 17 -3.06 14.52 -10.18
CA TRP A 17 -4.10 13.59 -9.74
C TRP A 17 -3.78 12.98 -8.37
N ARG A 18 -2.55 12.55 -8.14
CA ARG A 18 -2.08 12.02 -6.84
C ARG A 18 -2.16 13.06 -5.73
N LYS A 19 -1.82 14.31 -6.01
CA LYS A 19 -1.95 15.43 -5.05
C LYS A 19 -3.41 15.63 -4.66
N LYS A 20 -4.33 15.62 -5.63
CA LYS A 20 -5.78 15.75 -5.39
C LYS A 20 -6.38 14.54 -4.65
N HIS A 21 -5.87 13.34 -4.90
CA HIS A 21 -6.36 12.08 -4.30
C HIS A 21 -5.33 11.48 -3.35
N ARG A 22 -4.74 12.32 -2.50
CA ARG A 22 -3.62 11.93 -1.63
C ARG A 22 -4.00 10.79 -0.70
N GLU A 23 -5.14 10.89 -0.04
CA GLU A 23 -5.62 9.89 0.92
C GLU A 23 -5.89 8.54 0.26
N ARG A 24 -6.59 8.52 -0.87
CA ARG A 24 -6.86 7.31 -1.64
C ARG A 24 -5.55 6.66 -2.13
N THR A 25 -4.62 7.48 -2.61
CA THR A 25 -3.30 7.00 -3.05
C THR A 25 -2.52 6.40 -1.89
N GLN A 26 -2.52 7.06 -0.73
CA GLN A 26 -1.87 6.56 0.48
C GLN A 26 -2.50 5.25 0.96
N TYR A 27 -3.83 5.14 0.96
CA TYR A 27 -4.53 3.91 1.30
C TYR A 27 -4.12 2.75 0.39
N LEU A 28 -4.14 2.97 -0.94
CA LEU A 28 -3.74 1.95 -1.91
C LEU A 28 -2.28 1.55 -1.75
N ASN A 29 -1.38 2.53 -1.54
CA ASN A 29 0.03 2.25 -1.30
C ASN A 29 0.23 1.41 -0.04
N LYS A 30 -0.36 1.83 1.09
CA LYS A 30 -0.30 1.06 2.35
C LYS A 30 -0.82 -0.35 2.15
N ARG A 31 -1.99 -0.52 1.54
CA ARG A 31 -2.58 -1.83 1.25
C ARG A 31 -1.66 -2.70 0.40
N SER A 32 -1.07 -2.14 -0.65
CA SER A 32 -0.17 -2.88 -1.54
C SER A 32 1.11 -3.31 -0.82
N ILE A 33 1.68 -2.41 -0.02
CA ILE A 33 2.89 -2.68 0.77
C ILE A 33 2.59 -3.77 1.80
N THR A 34 1.49 -3.66 2.55
CA THR A 34 1.07 -4.67 3.52
C THR A 34 0.85 -6.04 2.88
N LYS A 35 0.21 -6.09 1.70
CA LYS A 35 0.05 -7.35 0.95
C LYS A 35 1.41 -7.97 0.61
N HIS A 36 2.32 -7.19 0.04
CA HIS A 36 3.65 -7.68 -0.33
C HIS A 36 4.45 -8.12 0.89
N PHE A 37 4.38 -7.35 1.98
CA PHE A 37 5.02 -7.71 3.24
C PHE A 37 4.54 -9.10 3.72
N ILE A 38 3.23 -9.29 3.87
CA ILE A 38 2.65 -10.55 4.34
C ILE A 38 2.93 -11.72 3.36
N ALA A 39 2.91 -11.46 2.06
CA ALA A 39 3.04 -12.52 1.06
C ALA A 39 4.47 -13.00 0.83
N ASP A 40 5.44 -12.07 0.82
CA ASP A 40 6.78 -12.36 0.28
C ASP A 40 7.93 -12.05 1.25
N LEU A 41 7.72 -11.21 2.29
CA LEU A 41 8.80 -10.73 3.17
C LEU A 41 8.66 -11.15 4.64
N ALA A 42 7.43 -11.30 5.13
CA ALA A 42 7.16 -11.52 6.54
C ALA A 42 7.70 -12.88 7.02
N THR A 43 8.26 -12.89 8.22
CA THR A 43 8.63 -14.12 8.92
C THR A 43 7.42 -14.73 9.63
N ASP A 44 7.56 -15.98 10.11
CA ASP A 44 6.49 -16.66 10.85
C ASP A 44 6.02 -15.89 12.08
N ASP A 45 6.93 -15.21 12.79
CA ASP A 45 6.60 -14.40 13.95
C ASP A 45 5.85 -13.12 13.54
N ASP A 46 6.27 -12.46 12.46
CA ASP A 46 5.55 -11.30 11.91
C ASP A 46 4.11 -11.65 11.53
N LEU A 47 3.90 -12.83 10.92
CA LEU A 47 2.57 -13.31 10.55
C LEU A 47 1.67 -13.53 11.77
N ARG A 48 2.22 -14.05 12.87
CA ARG A 48 1.47 -14.22 14.14
C ARG A 48 1.08 -12.88 14.75
N GLU A 49 1.98 -11.90 14.75
CA GLU A 49 1.67 -10.56 15.24
C GLU A 49 0.59 -9.86 14.38
N VAL A 50 0.72 -9.95 13.05
CA VAL A 50 -0.29 -9.39 12.13
C VAL A 50 -1.66 -10.02 12.36
N GLN A 51 -1.72 -11.35 12.54
CA GLN A 51 -2.98 -12.03 12.88
C GLN A 51 -3.58 -11.52 14.19
N LYS A 52 -2.77 -11.34 15.22
CA LYS A 52 -3.21 -10.78 16.50
C LYS A 52 -3.82 -9.39 16.33
N TRP A 53 -3.15 -8.48 15.61
CA TRP A 53 -3.69 -7.13 15.37
C TRP A 53 -5.01 -7.15 14.59
N VAL A 54 -5.17 -8.09 13.66
CA VAL A 54 -6.43 -8.26 12.92
C VAL A 54 -7.55 -8.73 13.85
N LEU A 55 -7.28 -9.71 14.70
CA LEU A 55 -8.25 -10.21 15.69
C LEU A 55 -8.65 -9.10 16.66
N ASP A 56 -7.68 -8.42 17.28
CA ASP A 56 -7.93 -7.30 18.19
C ASP A 56 -8.82 -6.22 17.54
N ARG A 57 -8.60 -5.94 16.25
CA ARG A 57 -9.38 -4.93 15.50
C ARG A 57 -10.81 -5.38 15.19
N VAL A 58 -11.04 -6.68 14.99
CA VAL A 58 -12.35 -7.27 14.74
C VAL A 58 -13.13 -7.35 16.04
N GLU A 59 -12.51 -7.83 17.12
CA GLU A 59 -13.14 -7.91 18.45
C GLU A 59 -13.55 -6.54 18.99
N GLN A 60 -12.73 -5.49 18.77
CA GLN A 60 -13.11 -4.12 19.15
C GLN A 60 -14.30 -3.54 18.37
N LYS A 61 -14.78 -4.22 17.31
CA LYS A 61 -15.95 -3.79 16.54
C LYS A 61 -17.24 -4.52 16.93
N GLU A 62 -17.15 -5.54 17.79
CA GLU A 62 -18.30 -6.20 18.41
C GLU A 62 -18.65 -5.54 19.75
#